data_AF-A0A358AP91-F1
#
_entry.id   AF-A0A358AP91-F1
#
_cell.length_a   1.000
_cell.length_b   1.000
_cell.length_c   1.000
_cell.angle_alpha   90.00
_cell.angle_beta   90.00
_cell.angle_gamma   90.00
#
_symmetry.space_group_name_H-M   'P 1'
#
loop_
_entity.id
_entity.type
_entity.pdbx_description
1 polymer ?
#
loop_
_entity_poly.entity_id
_entity_poly.type
_entity_poly.pdbx_seq_one_letter_code
_entity_poly.pdbx_strand_id
1 'polypeptide(L)'
;MKKIIMIALVAILCVVAFACTPAQEAPAEPASEAPASEAPAEEPATEAPASEEPVPAEEAPAEGGTIVFYGFSDWMDTEPYKASYEAAKAQFESENPGFTVELQSDPWGDWEQKYKTMFAAG
;
A
#
# COMPACT_ATOMS: atom_id res chain seq x y z
N MET A 1 36.21 23.80 -17.61
CA MET A 1 35.05 22.87 -17.70
C MET A 1 35.28 21.65 -18.60
N LYS A 2 36.22 21.67 -19.58
CA LYS A 2 36.60 20.47 -20.37
C LYS A 2 37.33 19.37 -19.56
N LYS A 3 38.03 19.76 -18.48
CA LYS A 3 38.84 18.85 -17.62
C LYS A 3 38.00 18.12 -16.55
N ILE A 4 36.85 18.68 -16.18
CA ILE A 4 35.95 18.11 -15.16
C ILE A 4 35.08 17.00 -15.80
N ILE A 5 34.71 17.17 -17.08
CA ILE A 5 33.95 16.18 -17.86
C ILE A 5 34.78 14.91 -18.10
N MET A 6 36.11 15.01 -18.22
CA MET A 6 36.96 13.83 -18.46
C MET A 6 37.15 12.95 -17.21
N ILE A 7 37.12 13.54 -16.00
CA ILE A 7 37.32 12.80 -14.74
C ILE A 7 36.05 12.02 -14.37
N ALA A 8 34.86 12.56 -14.65
CA ALA A 8 33.59 11.87 -14.43
C ALA A 8 33.39 10.65 -15.34
N LEU A 9 33.91 10.71 -16.57
CA LEU A 9 33.77 9.63 -17.56
C LEU A 9 34.69 8.43 -17.27
N VAL A 10 35.83 8.66 -16.61
CA VAL A 10 36.76 7.59 -16.18
C VAL A 10 36.24 6.85 -14.93
N ALA A 11 35.55 7.56 -14.02
CA ALA A 11 35.02 6.96 -12.80
C ALA A 11 33.85 5.97 -13.06
N ILE A 12 33.06 6.20 -14.11
CA ILE A 12 31.94 5.33 -14.49
C ILE A 12 32.42 4.04 -15.17
N LEU A 13 33.61 4.05 -15.78
CA LEU A 13 34.19 2.88 -16.47
C LEU A 13 34.78 1.84 -15.50
N CYS A 14 35.16 2.23 -14.27
CA CYS A 14 35.83 1.34 -13.31
C CYS A 14 34.88 0.41 -12.53
N VAL A 15 33.57 0.66 -12.51
CA VAL A 15 32.61 -0.11 -11.69
C VAL A 15 32.14 -1.39 -12.38
N VAL A 16 32.37 -1.53 -13.69
CA VAL A 16 31.85 -2.66 -14.51
C VAL A 16 32.77 -3.90 -14.51
N ALA A 17 33.87 -3.90 -13.73
CA ALA A 17 34.91 -4.94 -13.78
C ALA A 17 34.84 -6.02 -12.67
N PHE A 18 33.87 -5.98 -11.76
CA PHE A 18 33.75 -6.96 -10.66
C PHE A 18 32.74 -8.09 -10.90
N ALA A 19 32.27 -8.27 -12.14
CA ALA A 19 31.35 -9.34 -12.52
C ALA A 19 32.05 -10.44 -13.33
N CYS A 20 33.09 -11.09 -12.78
CA CYS A 20 33.47 -12.45 -13.17
C CYS A 20 34.60 -12.98 -12.29
N THR A 21 34.35 -13.98 -11.44
CA THR A 21 35.39 -14.91 -10.99
C THR A 21 34.72 -16.24 -10.64
N PRO A 22 35.03 -17.33 -11.37
CA PRO A 22 34.71 -18.68 -10.95
C PRO A 22 35.88 -19.36 -10.23
N ALA A 23 35.53 -20.18 -9.23
CA ALA A 23 36.09 -21.47 -8.80
C ALA A 23 37.54 -21.60 -8.23
N GLN A 24 37.60 -22.25 -7.04
CA GLN A 24 38.36 -23.49 -6.72
C GLN A 24 39.48 -23.47 -5.63
N GLU A 25 39.24 -24.27 -4.56
CA GLU A 25 40.07 -25.13 -3.64
C GLU A 25 41.53 -24.75 -3.28
N ALA A 26 42.14 -24.92 -2.09
CA ALA A 26 41.92 -25.58 -0.76
C ALA A 26 43.17 -25.24 0.15
N PRO A 27 43.51 -25.91 1.28
CA PRO A 27 42.84 -26.19 2.57
C PRO A 27 43.67 -25.85 3.88
N ALA A 28 43.04 -26.06 5.06
CA ALA A 28 43.57 -26.28 6.44
C ALA A 28 44.01 -25.03 7.26
N GLU A 29 43.69 -24.83 8.56
CA GLU A 29 43.18 -25.69 9.65
C GLU A 29 42.67 -24.80 10.85
N PRO A 30 42.24 -25.33 12.02
CA PRO A 30 40.92 -25.06 12.59
C PRO A 30 40.93 -24.15 13.85
N ALA A 31 39.78 -23.57 14.17
CA ALA A 31 39.48 -23.13 15.53
C ALA A 31 38.03 -23.46 15.88
N SER A 32 37.93 -24.38 16.84
CA SER A 32 36.73 -24.82 17.56
C SER A 32 36.14 -23.70 18.40
N GLU A 33 34.81 -23.57 18.44
CA GLU A 33 33.96 -23.73 19.64
C GLU A 33 32.53 -23.17 19.44
N ALA A 34 31.55 -23.97 19.88
CA ALA A 34 30.14 -23.70 20.16
C ALA A 34 29.13 -23.56 19.00
N PRO A 35 28.12 -24.46 18.91
CA PRO A 35 26.92 -24.19 18.13
C PRO A 35 26.05 -23.21 18.92
N ALA A 36 25.97 -21.96 18.47
CA ALA A 36 24.86 -21.10 18.83
C ALA A 36 23.61 -21.67 18.14
N SER A 37 22.74 -22.25 18.96
CA SER A 37 21.38 -22.65 18.63
C SER A 37 20.60 -21.41 18.16
N GLU A 38 20.55 -21.15 16.86
CA GLU A 38 19.54 -20.27 16.28
C GLU A 38 18.23 -21.05 16.17
N ALA A 39 17.20 -20.48 16.79
CA ALA A 39 15.84 -20.97 16.82
C ALA A 39 15.26 -21.15 15.40
N PRO A 40 14.24 -22.02 15.22
CA PRO A 40 13.64 -22.26 13.92
C PRO A 40 13.23 -20.95 13.23
N ALA A 41 13.66 -20.82 11.97
CA ALA A 41 13.13 -19.85 11.04
C ALA A 41 11.60 -19.95 11.02
N GLU A 42 10.90 -18.85 11.30
CA GLU A 42 9.48 -18.76 11.01
C GLU A 42 9.26 -19.08 9.54
N GLU A 43 8.45 -20.11 9.28
CA GLU A 43 7.91 -20.38 7.96
C GLU A 43 7.17 -19.13 7.47
N PRO A 44 7.26 -18.77 6.18
CA PRO A 44 6.42 -17.72 5.64
C PRO A 44 4.97 -18.15 5.84
N ALA A 45 4.22 -17.38 6.63
CA ALA A 45 2.78 -17.48 6.69
C ALA A 45 2.26 -17.35 5.25
N THR A 46 1.82 -18.48 4.69
CA THR A 46 1.14 -18.49 3.41
C THR A 46 -0.20 -17.81 3.65
N GLU A 47 -0.32 -16.54 3.25
CA GLU A 47 -1.62 -15.90 3.12
C GLU A 47 -2.39 -16.68 2.05
N ALA A 48 -3.27 -17.57 2.50
CA ALA A 48 -4.32 -18.10 1.65
C ALA A 48 -5.15 -16.90 1.17
N PRO A 49 -5.47 -16.80 -0.14
CA PRO A 49 -6.35 -15.74 -0.62
C PRO A 49 -7.62 -15.72 0.23
N ALA A 50 -7.93 -14.55 0.80
CA ALA A 50 -9.18 -14.31 1.50
C ALA A 50 -10.31 -14.76 0.58
N SER A 51 -11.08 -15.73 1.05
CA SER A 51 -12.27 -16.21 0.35
C SER A 51 -13.22 -15.03 0.21
N GLU A 52 -13.40 -14.58 -1.03
CA GLU A 52 -14.42 -13.60 -1.42
C GLU A 52 -15.78 -14.32 -1.38
N GLU A 53 -16.24 -14.69 -0.17
CA GLU A 53 -17.65 -15.02 0.00
C GLU A 53 -18.45 -13.76 -0.31
N PRO A 54 -19.46 -13.82 -1.18
CA PRO A 54 -20.30 -12.67 -1.46
C PRO A 54 -20.99 -12.28 -0.16
N VAL A 55 -20.59 -11.14 0.39
CA VAL A 55 -21.34 -10.49 1.46
C VAL A 55 -22.76 -10.34 0.94
N PRO A 56 -23.79 -10.86 1.64
CA PRO A 56 -25.17 -10.69 1.19
C PRO A 56 -25.42 -9.22 0.90
N ALA A 57 -25.84 -8.92 -0.33
CA ALA A 57 -26.23 -7.57 -0.69
C ALA A 57 -27.41 -7.18 0.21
N GLU A 58 -27.12 -6.38 1.22
CA GLU A 58 -28.14 -5.68 1.98
C GLU A 58 -28.92 -4.84 0.96
N GLU A 59 -30.25 -5.07 0.86
CA GLU A 59 -31.05 -4.37 -0.12
C GLU A 59 -30.91 -2.86 0.13
N ALA A 60 -30.35 -2.16 -0.86
CA ALA A 60 -30.26 -0.71 -0.83
C ALA A 60 -31.67 -0.14 -0.56
N PRO A 61 -31.79 0.97 0.21
CA PRO A 61 -33.08 1.56 0.56
C PRO A 61 -34.02 1.61 -0.64
N ALA A 62 -35.17 0.94 -0.55
CA ALA A 62 -36.12 0.85 -1.66
C ALA A 62 -36.67 2.22 -2.12
N GLU A 63 -36.49 3.25 -1.28
CA GLU A 63 -36.76 4.64 -1.59
C GLU A 63 -35.43 5.38 -1.36
N GLY A 64 -34.91 6.03 -2.40
CA GLY A 64 -33.55 6.57 -2.42
C GLY A 64 -33.15 7.43 -1.22
N GLY A 65 -31.86 7.68 -1.08
CA GLY A 65 -31.34 8.40 0.08
C GLY A 65 -29.91 8.92 -0.10
N THR A 66 -29.41 9.59 0.94
CA THR A 66 -28.03 10.05 0.97
C THR A 66 -27.10 8.93 1.42
N ILE A 67 -26.14 8.59 0.57
CA ILE A 67 -25.02 7.71 0.88
C ILE A 67 -23.87 8.61 1.34
N VAL A 68 -23.44 8.42 2.59
CA VAL A 68 -22.25 9.11 3.10
C VAL A 68 -21.03 8.23 2.87
N PHE A 69 -20.12 8.70 2.02
CA PHE A 69 -18.84 8.07 1.74
C PHE A 69 -17.76 8.66 2.67
N TYR A 70 -17.19 7.82 3.52
CA TYR A 70 -16.21 8.24 4.51
C TYR A 70 -14.77 8.09 3.99
N GLY A 71 -14.06 9.22 3.89
CA GLY A 71 -12.65 9.30 3.53
C GLY A 71 -11.79 9.62 4.75
N PHE A 72 -10.67 8.93 4.93
CA PHE A 72 -9.82 9.06 6.13
C PHE A 72 -8.47 9.71 5.82
N SER A 73 -8.48 10.82 5.09
CA SER A 73 -7.24 11.55 4.82
C SER A 73 -7.45 12.96 4.31
N ASP A 74 -6.49 13.84 4.59
CA ASP A 74 -6.52 15.24 4.14
C ASP A 74 -6.46 15.38 2.61
N TRP A 75 -5.96 14.37 1.90
CA TRP A 75 -5.84 14.40 0.44
C TRP A 75 -7.14 14.03 -0.31
N MET A 76 -8.21 13.63 0.39
CA MET A 76 -9.49 13.25 -0.24
C MET A 76 -10.18 14.40 -0.97
N ASP A 77 -9.96 15.66 -0.56
CA ASP A 77 -10.50 16.84 -1.27
C ASP A 77 -9.44 17.54 -2.14
N THR A 78 -8.35 16.83 -2.44
CA THR A 78 -7.26 17.36 -3.28
C THR A 78 -7.21 16.68 -4.64
N GLU A 79 -6.74 17.41 -5.64
CA GLU A 79 -6.45 16.85 -6.95
C GLU A 79 -5.29 15.83 -6.89
N PRO A 80 -5.32 14.74 -7.66
CA PRO A 80 -6.33 14.39 -8.67
C PRO A 80 -7.51 13.55 -8.13
N TYR A 81 -7.50 13.22 -6.84
CA TYR A 81 -8.49 12.34 -6.26
C TYR A 81 -9.89 12.95 -6.29
N LYS A 82 -10.00 14.25 -5.95
CA LYS A 82 -11.26 14.99 -6.00
C LYS A 82 -11.97 14.85 -7.35
N ALA A 83 -11.26 15.08 -8.45
CA ALA A 83 -11.83 14.92 -9.79
C ALA A 83 -12.32 13.50 -10.07
N SER A 84 -11.58 12.49 -9.60
CA SER A 84 -11.96 11.08 -9.76
C SER A 84 -13.20 10.74 -8.94
N TYR A 85 -13.28 11.23 -7.69
CA TYR A 85 -14.43 11.07 -6.82
C TYR A 85 -15.68 11.73 -7.39
N GLU A 86 -15.59 12.99 -7.83
CA GLU A 86 -16.73 13.72 -8.40
C GLU A 86 -17.24 13.05 -9.69
N ALA A 87 -16.34 12.51 -10.52
CA ALA A 87 -16.73 11.75 -11.71
C ALA A 87 -17.48 10.46 -11.36
N ALA A 88 -16.98 9.69 -10.37
CA ALA A 88 -17.64 8.48 -9.91
C ALA A 88 -19.00 8.78 -9.25
N LYS A 89 -19.06 9.83 -8.43
CA LYS A 89 -20.30 10.34 -7.81
C LYS A 89 -21.33 10.69 -8.89
N ALA A 90 -20.96 11.49 -9.87
CA ALA A 90 -21.88 11.92 -10.92
C ALA A 90 -22.40 10.74 -11.75
N GLN A 91 -21.55 9.75 -12.03
CA GLN A 91 -21.96 8.53 -12.71
C GLN A 91 -22.98 7.74 -11.86
N PHE A 92 -22.66 7.52 -10.58
CA PHE A 92 -23.53 6.78 -9.67
C PHE A 92 -24.91 7.43 -9.53
N GLU A 93 -24.98 8.74 -9.29
CA GLU A 93 -26.24 9.48 -9.14
C GLU A 93 -27.07 9.48 -10.43
N SER A 94 -26.41 9.48 -11.60
CA SER A 94 -27.10 9.37 -12.89
C SER A 94 -27.69 7.98 -13.12
N GLU A 95 -27.01 6.92 -12.67
CA GLU A 95 -27.46 5.53 -12.82
C GLU A 95 -28.48 5.13 -11.75
N ASN A 96 -28.49 5.83 -10.61
CA ASN A 96 -29.32 5.53 -9.44
C ASN A 96 -30.16 6.76 -9.04
N PRO A 97 -31.19 7.11 -9.83
CA PRO A 97 -32.03 8.26 -9.54
C PRO A 97 -32.70 8.13 -8.17
N GLY A 98 -32.62 9.19 -7.37
CA GLY A 98 -33.13 9.23 -5.99
C GLY A 98 -32.06 9.00 -4.92
N PHE A 99 -30.85 8.56 -5.30
CA PHE A 99 -29.71 8.54 -4.40
C PHE A 99 -28.78 9.73 -4.62
N THR A 100 -28.17 10.21 -3.54
CA THR A 100 -27.10 11.22 -3.57
C THR A 100 -25.89 10.71 -2.80
N VAL A 101 -24.69 11.12 -3.19
CA VAL A 101 -23.44 10.74 -2.51
C VAL A 101 -22.77 11.96 -1.90
N GLU A 102 -22.47 11.88 -0.62
CA GLU A 102 -21.77 12.92 0.15
C GLU A 102 -20.41 12.41 0.64
N LEU A 103 -19.35 13.17 0.38
CA LEU A 103 -18.02 12.87 0.93
C LEU A 103 -17.93 13.48 2.32
N GLN A 104 -17.74 12.65 3.33
CA GLN A 104 -17.28 13.09 4.63
C GLN A 104 -15.81 12.68 4.79
N SER A 105 -14.92 13.67 4.69
CA SER A 105 -13.49 13.48 4.89
C SER A 105 -13.10 13.90 6.30
N ASP A 106 -12.51 12.98 7.06
CA ASP A 106 -11.90 13.26 8.36
C ASP A 106 -10.39 12.98 8.30
N PRO A 107 -9.54 13.80 8.97
CA PRO A 107 -8.10 13.57 9.01
C PRO A 107 -7.76 12.19 9.58
N TRP A 108 -6.62 11.66 9.15
CA TRP A 108 -6.11 10.41 9.70
C TRP A 108 -5.83 10.55 11.21
N GLY A 109 -6.35 9.62 12.00
CA GLY A 109 -6.20 9.62 13.46
C GLY A 109 -7.42 10.17 14.23
N ASP A 110 -8.20 11.09 13.66
CA ASP A 110 -9.43 11.59 14.29
C ASP A 110 -10.62 10.63 14.08
N TRP A 111 -10.56 9.84 13.01
CA TRP A 111 -11.65 8.95 12.63
C TRP A 111 -11.86 7.81 13.63
N GLU A 112 -10.80 7.23 14.20
CA GLU A 112 -10.97 6.08 15.09
C GLU A 112 -11.88 6.37 16.29
N GLN A 113 -11.74 7.54 16.91
CA GLN A 113 -12.56 7.91 18.07
C GLN A 113 -13.95 8.40 17.67
N LYS A 114 -14.02 9.21 16.61
CA LYS A 114 -15.28 9.80 16.11
C LYS A 114 -16.24 8.72 15.62
N TYR A 115 -15.75 7.79 14.80
CA TYR A 115 -16.58 6.76 14.19
C TYR A 115 -16.89 5.61 15.13
N LYS A 116 -15.98 5.23 16.06
CA LYS A 116 -16.33 4.28 17.13
C LYS A 116 -17.55 4.75 17.92
N THR A 117 -17.61 6.05 18.23
CA THR A 117 -18.74 6.62 18.96
C THR A 117 -20.00 6.70 18.10
N MET A 118 -19.87 7.12 16.83
CA MET A 118 -20.98 7.18 15.88
C MET A 118 -21.60 5.79 15.65
N PHE A 119 -20.80 4.77 15.33
CA PHE A 119 -21.30 3.42 15.09
C PHE A 119 -21.87 2.76 16.35
N ALA A 120 -21.37 3.12 17.54
CA ALA A 120 -21.97 2.66 18.79
C ALA A 120 -23.32 3.32 19.11
N ALA A 121 -23.61 4.50 18.53
CA ALA A 121 -24.84 5.25 18.78
C ALA A 121 -26.02 4.82 17.89
N GLY A 122 -25.74 4.11 16.79
CA GLY A 122 -26.73 3.81 15.74
C GLY A 122 -27.08 5.04 14.91
#